data_AF-A0A3L6JRU8-F1
#
_entry.id   AF-A0A3L6JRU8-F1
#
_cell.length_a   1.000
_cell.length_b   1.000
_cell.length_c   1.000
_cell.angle_alpha   90.00
_cell.angle_beta   90.00
_cell.angle_gamma   90.00
#
_symmetry.space_group_name_H-M   'P 1'
#
loop_
_entity.id
_entity.type
_entity.pdbx_description
1 polymer ?
#
loop_
_entity_poly.entity_id
_entity_poly.type
_entity_poly.pdbx_seq_one_letter_code
_entity_poly.pdbx_strand_id
1 'polypeptide(L)'
;MQMPLVTVTDLGIIIIMLGLIVQTIWLILAKRGRDRYINDITHYHRPSSPLSRYCGWQMSAARNAVIDGFFLETILVLLILVVAIVLANIDYFVQDLPYLLFVVILSFLSTVQTASRVAGVAKIERAIYDNISASTDKIGQARALTDGLLRQGPMLDGRQWFAVFRVALKDDSVGWSVRDVLMEKADELDRLAEEARARGKTPRTGQRSKPGADIE
;
A
#
# COMPACT_ATOMS: atom_id res chain seq x y z
N MET A 1 -5.17 15.35 -49.45
CA MET A 1 -4.47 15.53 -48.17
C MET A 1 -3.80 14.20 -47.86
N GLN A 2 -2.52 14.04 -48.24
CA GLN A 2 -1.79 12.81 -47.99
C GLN A 2 -1.41 12.81 -46.51
N MET A 3 -2.05 11.96 -45.70
CA MET A 3 -1.53 11.71 -44.36
C MET A 3 -0.14 11.10 -44.52
N PRO A 4 0.89 11.61 -43.83
CA PRO A 4 2.21 10.99 -43.88
C PRO A 4 2.07 9.54 -43.45
N LEU A 5 2.59 8.61 -44.26
CA LEU A 5 2.66 7.19 -43.91
C LEU A 5 3.52 7.08 -42.65
N VAL A 6 2.87 6.83 -41.52
CA VAL A 6 3.55 6.40 -40.30
C VAL A 6 4.27 5.09 -40.63
N THR A 7 5.58 5.03 -40.44
CA THR A 7 6.31 3.79 -40.68
C THR A 7 6.01 2.80 -39.55
N VAL A 8 6.19 1.50 -39.81
CA VAL A 8 5.97 0.43 -38.82
C VAL A 8 6.74 0.71 -37.52
N THR A 9 7.96 1.23 -37.65
CA THR A 9 8.81 1.59 -36.52
C THR A 9 8.21 2.73 -35.69
N ASP A 10 7.59 3.72 -36.34
CA ASP A 10 6.95 4.85 -35.66
C ASP A 10 5.69 4.39 -34.90
N LEU A 11 4.90 3.48 -35.48
CA LEU A 11 3.70 2.94 -34.85
C LEU A 11 4.03 2.10 -33.60
N GLY A 12 5.03 1.22 -33.68
CA GLY A 12 5.51 0.45 -32.54
C GLY A 12 5.99 1.33 -31.37
N ILE A 13 6.72 2.41 -31.66
CA ILE A 13 7.15 3.39 -30.65
C ILE A 13 5.94 4.07 -30.00
N ILE A 14 4.94 4.48 -30.78
CA ILE A 14 3.72 5.10 -30.27
C ILE A 14 2.98 4.15 -29.33
N ILE A 15 2.84 2.87 -29.71
CA ILE A 15 2.18 1.84 -28.89
C ILE A 15 2.90 1.66 -27.55
N ILE A 16 4.23 1.54 -27.56
CA ILE A 16 5.04 1.39 -26.35
C ILE A 16 4.91 2.63 -25.45
N MET A 17 5.05 3.83 -26.02
CA MET A 17 4.93 5.09 -25.27
C MET A 17 3.55 5.24 -24.64
N LEU A 18 2.49 4.92 -25.38
CA LEU A 18 1.12 4.97 -24.87
C LEU A 18 0.92 3.98 -23.72
N GLY A 19 1.42 2.75 -23.86
CA GLY A 19 1.38 1.75 -22.79
C GLY A 19 2.09 2.20 -21.52
N LEU A 20 3.28 2.78 -21.65
CA LEU A 20 4.03 3.33 -20.52
C LEU A 20 3.30 4.50 -19.85
N ILE A 21 2.66 5.38 -20.61
CA ILE A 21 1.86 6.49 -20.08
C ILE A 21 0.67 5.96 -19.27
N VAL A 22 -0.10 5.02 -19.85
CA VAL A 22 -1.25 4.42 -19.16
C VAL A 22 -0.81 3.71 -17.87
N GLN A 23 0.28 2.93 -17.93
CA GLN A 23 0.85 2.27 -16.75
C GLN A 23 1.30 3.28 -15.69
N THR A 24 1.94 4.38 -16.10
CA THR A 24 2.40 5.42 -15.17
C THR A 24 1.22 6.11 -14.48
N ILE A 25 0.18 6.49 -15.23
CA ILE A 25 -1.04 7.09 -14.69
C ILE A 25 -1.69 6.12 -13.68
N TRP A 26 -1.77 4.84 -14.03
CA TRP A 26 -2.32 3.82 -13.15
C TRP A 26 -1.54 3.68 -11.85
N LEU A 27 -0.21 3.61 -11.91
CA LEU A 27 0.65 3.52 -10.73
C LEU A 27 0.50 4.75 -9.81
N ILE A 28 0.35 5.94 -10.39
CA ILE A 28 0.10 7.17 -9.62
C ILE A 28 -1.26 7.11 -8.92
N LEU A 29 -2.31 6.67 -9.61
CA LEU A 29 -3.64 6.51 -9.03
C LEU A 29 -3.65 5.45 -7.92
N ALA A 30 -3.03 4.29 -8.15
CA ALA A 30 -2.90 3.22 -7.18
C ALA A 30 -2.13 3.70 -5.93
N LYS A 31 -1.01 4.42 -6.12
CA LYS A 31 -0.24 5.00 -5.01
C LYS A 31 -1.09 5.96 -4.19
N ARG A 32 -1.78 6.91 -4.84
CA ARG A 32 -2.66 7.87 -4.16
C ARG A 32 -3.82 7.20 -3.42
N GLY A 33 -4.43 6.18 -4.04
CA GLY A 33 -5.49 5.40 -3.41
C GLY A 33 -5.00 4.67 -2.17
N ARG A 34 -3.82 4.03 -2.26
CA ARG A 34 -3.18 3.34 -1.15
C ARG A 34 -2.82 4.29 -0.01
N ASP A 35 -2.20 5.42 -0.29
CA ASP A 35 -1.77 6.37 0.75
C ASP A 35 -3.00 6.92 1.51
N ARG A 36 -4.10 7.21 0.81
CA ARG A 36 -5.38 7.58 1.45
C ARG A 36 -6.00 6.45 2.25
N TYR A 37 -5.98 5.23 1.72
CA TYR A 37 -6.50 4.07 2.43
C TYR A 37 -5.71 3.79 3.70
N ILE A 38 -4.38 3.83 3.64
CA ILE A 38 -3.51 3.69 4.82
C ILE A 38 -3.83 4.77 5.85
N ASN A 39 -4.02 6.02 5.41
CA ASN A 39 -4.41 7.10 6.31
C ASN A 39 -5.78 6.83 6.97
N ASP A 40 -6.79 6.37 6.23
CA ASP A 40 -8.10 6.04 6.79
C ASP A 40 -8.01 4.92 7.83
N ILE A 41 -7.32 3.81 7.52
CA ILE A 41 -7.24 2.64 8.41
C ILE A 41 -6.42 2.89 9.68
N THR A 42 -5.38 3.72 9.60
CA THR A 42 -4.53 4.06 10.75
C THR A 42 -5.24 4.95 11.77
N HIS A 43 -6.26 5.69 11.32
CA HIS A 43 -7.16 6.44 12.20
C HIS A 43 -8.43 5.65 12.55
N TYR A 44 -8.50 4.36 12.25
CA TYR A 44 -9.66 3.49 12.49
C TYR A 44 -10.96 3.95 11.81
N HIS A 45 -10.84 4.74 10.74
CA HIS A 45 -11.99 5.20 9.95
C HIS A 45 -12.27 4.24 8.81
N ARG A 46 -13.55 4.05 8.48
CA ARG A 46 -13.93 3.34 7.25
C ARG A 46 -13.50 4.17 6.03
N PRO A 47 -13.13 3.51 4.92
CA PRO A 47 -12.71 4.18 3.69
C PRO A 47 -13.70 5.26 3.23
N SER A 48 -13.27 6.52 3.31
CA SER A 48 -14.16 7.67 3.10
C SER A 48 -14.25 8.08 1.63
N SER A 49 -13.11 8.12 0.95
CA SER A 49 -13.01 8.55 -0.45
C SER A 49 -13.22 7.40 -1.45
N PRO A 50 -13.68 7.67 -2.68
CA PRO A 50 -13.85 6.65 -3.73
C PRO A 50 -12.56 5.86 -4.01
N LEU A 51 -11.41 6.53 -4.05
CA LEU A 51 -10.10 5.90 -4.24
C LEU A 51 -9.69 5.01 -3.07
N SER A 52 -10.00 5.43 -1.83
CA SER A 52 -9.74 4.64 -0.63
C SER A 52 -10.61 3.39 -0.61
N ARG A 53 -11.92 3.52 -0.94
CA ARG A 53 -12.85 2.39 -1.06
C ARG A 53 -12.43 1.40 -2.13
N TYR A 54 -12.02 1.90 -3.29
CA TYR A 54 -11.51 1.09 -4.38
C TYR A 54 -10.23 0.35 -3.96
N CYS A 55 -9.28 1.03 -3.31
CA CYS A 55 -8.08 0.38 -2.77
C CYS A 55 -8.43 -0.68 -1.72
N GLY A 56 -9.39 -0.41 -0.83
CA GLY A 56 -9.88 -1.38 0.14
C GLY A 56 -10.51 -2.62 -0.51
N TRP A 57 -11.31 -2.43 -1.56
CA TRP A 57 -11.87 -3.52 -2.36
C TRP A 57 -10.78 -4.32 -3.08
N GLN A 58 -9.78 -3.66 -3.68
CA GLN A 58 -8.67 -4.34 -4.35
C GLN A 58 -7.87 -5.20 -3.36
N MET A 59 -7.66 -4.69 -2.14
CA MET A 59 -6.87 -5.34 -1.08
C MET A 59 -7.64 -6.41 -0.30
N SER A 60 -8.97 -6.49 -0.43
CA SER A 60 -9.77 -7.45 0.36
C SER A 60 -9.59 -8.90 -0.07
N ALA A 61 -9.26 -9.12 -1.35
CA ALA A 61 -9.04 -10.46 -1.89
C ALA A 61 -8.09 -10.42 -3.09
N ALA A 62 -7.21 -11.42 -3.19
CA ALA A 62 -6.31 -11.56 -4.34
C ALA A 62 -7.08 -11.62 -5.68
N ARG A 63 -8.28 -12.23 -5.67
CA ARG A 63 -9.18 -12.25 -6.84
C ARG A 63 -9.56 -10.85 -7.32
N ASN A 64 -9.77 -9.90 -6.41
CA ASN A 64 -10.13 -8.54 -6.77
C ASN A 64 -8.96 -7.82 -7.46
N ALA A 65 -7.72 -8.04 -6.98
CA ALA A 65 -6.52 -7.54 -7.65
C ALA A 65 -6.31 -8.16 -9.06
N VAL A 66 -6.69 -9.42 -9.26
CA VAL A 66 -6.67 -10.05 -10.60
C VAL A 66 -7.74 -9.43 -11.52
N ILE A 67 -8.97 -9.28 -11.03
CA ILE A 67 -10.07 -8.64 -11.77
C ILE A 67 -9.67 -7.23 -12.19
N ASP A 68 -9.04 -6.49 -11.28
CA ASP A 68 -8.56 -5.14 -11.53
C ASP A 68 -7.49 -5.06 -12.62
N GLY A 69 -6.51 -5.96 -12.59
CA GLY A 69 -5.51 -6.06 -13.65
C GLY A 69 -6.11 -6.47 -15.00
N PHE A 70 -7.11 -7.36 -15.00
CA PHE A 70 -7.84 -7.71 -16.22
C PHE A 70 -8.57 -6.51 -16.84
N PHE A 71 -9.20 -5.65 -16.01
CA PHE A 71 -9.81 -4.40 -16.49
C PHE A 71 -8.77 -3.47 -17.11
N LEU A 72 -7.61 -3.30 -16.46
CA LEU A 72 -6.53 -2.48 -16.99
C LEU A 72 -6.01 -3.02 -18.31
N GLU A 73 -5.77 -4.32 -18.41
CA GLU A 73 -5.31 -4.98 -19.63
C GLU A 73 -6.32 -4.82 -20.77
N THR A 74 -7.62 -4.99 -20.47
CA THR A 74 -8.69 -4.80 -21.46
C THR A 74 -8.71 -3.37 -21.99
N ILE A 75 -8.62 -2.37 -21.10
CA ILE A 75 -8.56 -0.94 -21.48
C ILE A 75 -7.32 -0.66 -22.33
N LEU A 76 -6.18 -1.21 -21.94
CA LEU A 76 -4.92 -1.03 -22.65
C LEU A 76 -4.98 -1.61 -24.08
N VAL A 77 -5.46 -2.85 -24.23
CA VAL A 77 -5.61 -3.51 -25.53
C VAL A 77 -6.60 -2.75 -26.41
N LEU A 78 -7.75 -2.34 -25.87
CA LEU A 78 -8.73 -1.54 -26.62
C LEU A 78 -8.16 -0.19 -27.07
N LEU A 79 -7.42 0.49 -26.20
CA LEU A 79 -6.79 1.76 -26.52
C LEU A 79 -5.77 1.60 -27.65
N ILE A 80 -4.92 0.57 -27.58
CA ILE A 80 -3.94 0.27 -28.62
C ILE A 80 -4.65 -0.09 -29.94
N LEU A 81 -5.70 -0.89 -29.89
CA LEU A 81 -6.48 -1.27 -31.08
C LEU A 81 -7.09 -0.04 -31.76
N VAL A 82 -7.69 0.87 -31.00
CA VAL A 82 -8.25 2.12 -31.54
C VAL A 82 -7.16 2.98 -32.19
N VAL A 83 -6.01 3.12 -31.53
CA VAL A 83 -4.88 3.88 -32.08
C VAL A 83 -4.36 3.23 -33.37
N ALA A 84 -4.25 1.90 -33.40
CA ALA A 84 -3.82 1.18 -34.59
C ALA A 84 -4.79 1.38 -35.76
N ILE A 85 -6.10 1.27 -35.55
CA ILE A 85 -7.12 1.47 -36.60
C ILE A 85 -7.14 2.92 -37.11
N VAL A 86 -6.93 3.90 -36.23
CA VAL A 86 -6.98 5.33 -36.60
C VAL A 86 -5.72 5.76 -37.33
N LEU A 87 -4.55 5.25 -36.94
CA LEU A 87 -3.26 5.68 -37.49
C LEU A 87 -2.76 4.81 -38.65
N ALA A 88 -3.20 3.56 -38.76
CA ALA A 88 -2.71 2.62 -39.75
C ALA A 88 -3.81 1.68 -40.29
N ASN A 89 -3.57 1.12 -41.48
CA ASN A 89 -4.41 0.05 -42.02
C ASN A 89 -4.20 -1.25 -41.22
N ILE A 90 -5.23 -2.11 -41.20
CA ILE A 90 -5.25 -3.38 -40.43
C ILE A 90 -4.05 -4.29 -40.74
N ASP A 91 -3.46 -4.18 -41.92
CA ASP A 91 -2.31 -4.97 -42.35
C ASP A 91 -1.05 -4.68 -41.52
N TYR A 92 -0.88 -3.44 -41.04
CA TYR A 92 0.25 -3.06 -40.18
C TYR A 92 0.07 -3.52 -38.73
N PHE A 93 -1.17 -3.67 -38.27
CA PHE A 93 -1.46 -4.19 -36.93
C PHE A 93 -0.92 -5.61 -36.72
N VAL A 94 -0.94 -6.44 -37.77
CA VAL A 94 -0.41 -7.81 -37.71
C VAL A 94 1.10 -7.81 -37.51
N GLN A 95 1.82 -6.82 -38.04
CA GLN A 95 3.26 -6.69 -37.88
C GLN A 95 3.65 -6.21 -36.47
N ASP A 96 2.78 -5.44 -35.81
CA ASP A 96 3.01 -4.90 -34.47
C ASP A 96 2.46 -5.75 -33.32
N LEU A 97 1.79 -6.87 -33.64
CA LEU A 97 1.33 -7.87 -32.67
C LEU A 97 2.40 -8.29 -31.65
N PRO A 98 3.68 -8.50 -32.01
CA PRO A 98 4.73 -8.85 -31.06
C PRO A 98 4.95 -7.76 -30.00
N TYR A 99 4.89 -6.47 -30.37
CA TYR A 99 5.03 -5.36 -29.41
C TYR A 99 3.83 -5.27 -28.49
N LEU A 100 2.62 -5.44 -29.04
CA LEU A 100 1.39 -5.49 -28.24
C LEU A 100 1.45 -6.63 -27.23
N LEU A 101 1.83 -7.83 -27.68
CA LEU A 101 1.97 -9.00 -26.81
C LEU A 101 3.00 -8.75 -25.70
N PHE A 102 4.13 -8.13 -26.02
CA PHE A 102 5.15 -7.77 -25.05
C PHE A 102 4.61 -6.84 -23.95
N VAL A 103 3.89 -5.78 -24.33
CA VAL A 103 3.27 -4.84 -23.39
C VAL A 103 2.23 -5.54 -22.51
N VAL A 104 1.40 -6.41 -23.09
CA VAL A 104 0.39 -7.19 -22.36
C VAL A 104 1.06 -8.14 -21.35
N ILE A 105 2.11 -8.86 -21.74
CA ILE A 105 2.84 -9.75 -20.84
C ILE A 105 3.44 -8.98 -19.65
N LEU A 106 4.07 -7.82 -19.91
CA LEU A 106 4.61 -6.99 -18.82
C LEU A 106 3.51 -6.49 -17.88
N SER A 107 2.37 -6.07 -18.43
CA SER A 107 1.21 -5.67 -17.63
C SER A 107 0.69 -6.83 -16.78
N PHE A 108 0.59 -8.02 -17.37
CA PHE A 108 0.14 -9.22 -16.68
C PHE A 108 1.06 -9.62 -15.53
N LEU A 109 2.37 -9.59 -15.73
CA LEU A 109 3.33 -9.85 -14.65
C LEU A 109 3.17 -8.87 -13.49
N SER A 110 2.91 -7.58 -13.78
CA SER A 110 2.64 -6.56 -12.76
C SER A 110 1.36 -6.87 -11.96
N THR A 111 0.29 -7.29 -12.66
CA THR A 111 -0.97 -7.74 -12.05
C THR A 111 -0.73 -8.92 -11.12
N VAL A 112 -0.03 -9.95 -11.59
CA VAL A 112 0.27 -11.17 -10.80
C VAL A 112 1.08 -10.85 -9.55
N GLN A 113 2.10 -9.99 -9.68
CA GLN A 113 2.89 -9.54 -8.53
C GLN A 113 2.02 -8.82 -7.49
N THR A 114 1.11 -7.96 -7.93
CA THR A 114 0.17 -7.25 -7.05
C THR A 114 -0.77 -8.22 -6.37
N ALA A 115 -1.38 -9.13 -7.13
CA ALA A 115 -2.29 -10.15 -6.59
C ALA A 115 -1.61 -11.06 -5.55
N SER A 116 -0.37 -11.49 -5.80
CA SER A 116 0.42 -12.28 -4.86
C SER A 116 0.72 -11.52 -3.57
N ARG A 117 1.04 -10.22 -3.65
CA ARG A 117 1.21 -9.36 -2.47
C ARG A 117 -0.08 -9.25 -1.65
N VAL A 118 -1.22 -9.03 -2.31
CA VAL A 118 -2.53 -8.99 -1.67
C VAL A 118 -2.87 -10.34 -1.01
N ALA A 119 -2.59 -11.46 -1.69
CA ALA A 119 -2.80 -12.79 -1.13
C ALA A 119 -2.00 -13.02 0.15
N GLY A 120 -0.73 -12.58 0.18
CA GLY A 120 0.12 -12.65 1.36
C GLY A 120 -0.46 -11.87 2.54
N VAL A 121 -0.91 -10.62 2.30
CA VAL A 121 -1.54 -9.79 3.33
C VAL A 121 -2.84 -10.43 3.85
N ALA A 122 -3.72 -10.91 2.95
CA ALA A 122 -4.97 -11.53 3.35
C ALA A 122 -4.76 -12.83 4.15
N LYS A 123 -3.69 -13.59 3.86
CA LYS A 123 -3.31 -14.77 4.65
C LYS A 123 -2.86 -14.38 6.06
N ILE A 124 -2.05 -13.34 6.20
CA ILE A 124 -1.60 -12.81 7.50
C ILE A 124 -2.80 -12.30 8.32
N GLU A 125 -3.68 -11.52 7.68
CA GLU A 125 -4.92 -11.01 8.31
C GLU A 125 -5.78 -12.14 8.86
N ARG A 126 -6.00 -13.21 8.08
CA ARG A 126 -6.76 -14.38 8.54
C ARG A 126 -6.06 -15.10 9.69
N ALA A 127 -4.75 -15.31 9.59
CA ALA A 127 -3.99 -15.96 10.66
C ALA A 127 -4.06 -15.17 11.98
N ILE A 128 -3.96 -13.84 11.94
CA ILE A 128 -4.12 -12.98 13.11
C ILE A 128 -5.54 -13.10 13.67
N TYR A 129 -6.54 -12.98 12.79
CA TYR A 129 -7.94 -13.06 13.18
C TYR A 129 -8.28 -14.39 13.84
N ASP A 130 -7.88 -15.51 13.23
CA ASP A 130 -8.15 -16.87 13.72
C ASP A 130 -7.42 -17.11 15.06
N ASN A 131 -6.18 -16.64 15.20
CA ASN A 131 -5.41 -16.76 16.44
C ASN A 131 -6.08 -16.02 17.62
N ILE A 132 -6.51 -14.78 17.41
CA ILE A 132 -7.19 -13.99 18.45
C ILE A 132 -8.59 -14.55 18.71
N SER A 133 -9.32 -14.95 17.66
CA SER A 133 -10.68 -15.49 17.79
C SER A 133 -10.72 -16.81 18.55
N ALA A 134 -9.67 -17.64 18.47
CA ALA A 134 -9.55 -18.90 19.20
C ALA A 134 -9.18 -18.71 20.69
N SER A 135 -8.67 -17.54 21.07
CA SER A 135 -8.29 -17.23 22.45
C SER A 135 -9.50 -16.84 23.30
N THR A 136 -9.55 -17.33 24.54
CA THR A 136 -10.49 -16.86 25.57
C THR A 136 -10.19 -15.41 25.96
N ASP A 137 -8.89 -15.05 26.02
CA ASP A 137 -8.41 -13.69 26.27
C ASP A 137 -7.98 -13.04 24.95
N LYS A 138 -8.91 -12.32 24.31
CA LYS A 138 -8.68 -11.64 23.04
C LYS A 138 -7.77 -10.41 23.18
N ILE A 139 -7.92 -9.68 24.29
CA ILE A 139 -7.16 -8.46 24.56
C ILE A 139 -5.70 -8.81 24.86
N GLY A 140 -5.45 -9.82 25.70
CA GLY A 140 -4.10 -10.28 25.99
C GLY A 140 -3.36 -10.75 24.74
N GLN A 141 -4.04 -11.51 23.86
CA GLN A 141 -3.45 -11.96 22.60
C GLN A 141 -3.17 -10.81 21.62
N ALA A 142 -4.11 -9.85 21.51
CA ALA A 142 -3.91 -8.65 20.71
C ALA A 142 -2.75 -7.77 21.22
N ARG A 143 -2.59 -7.68 22.55
CA ARG A 143 -1.48 -6.97 23.20
C ARG A 143 -0.15 -7.65 22.92
N ALA A 144 -0.08 -8.97 23.09
CA ALA A 144 1.14 -9.73 22.80
C ALA A 144 1.56 -9.60 21.33
N LEU A 145 0.60 -9.64 20.39
CA LEU A 145 0.85 -9.40 18.97
C LEU A 145 1.40 -7.99 18.72
N THR A 146 0.75 -6.96 19.26
CA THR A 146 1.12 -5.55 19.05
C THR A 146 2.49 -5.24 19.66
N ASP A 147 2.76 -5.71 20.88
CA ASP A 147 4.07 -5.57 21.53
C ASP A 147 5.16 -6.29 20.74
N GLY A 148 4.85 -7.48 20.19
CA GLY A 148 5.76 -8.21 19.32
C GLY A 148 6.13 -7.43 18.05
N LEU A 149 5.17 -6.71 17.46
CA LEU A 149 5.40 -5.85 16.30
C LEU A 149 6.21 -4.61 16.65
N LEU A 150 5.93 -3.97 17.79
CA LEU A 150 6.68 -2.80 18.27
C LEU A 150 8.15 -3.14 18.56
N ARG A 151 8.41 -4.29 19.20
CA ARG A 151 9.78 -4.74 19.55
C ARG A 151 10.66 -5.03 18.34
N GLN A 152 10.06 -5.42 17.21
CA GLN A 152 10.79 -5.69 15.98
C GLN A 152 11.26 -4.41 15.26
N GLY A 153 10.76 -3.24 15.68
CA GLY A 153 11.21 -1.94 15.18
C GLY A 153 10.82 -1.64 13.72
N PRO A 154 11.40 -0.58 13.11
CA PRO A 154 11.05 -0.13 11.77
C PRO A 154 11.50 -1.08 10.64
N MET A 155 12.22 -2.17 10.96
CA MET A 155 12.67 -3.18 9.98
C MET A 155 11.56 -4.14 9.53
N LEU A 156 10.36 -4.04 10.10
CA LEU A 156 9.27 -4.96 9.79
C LEU A 156 8.66 -4.71 8.40
N ASP A 157 8.30 -5.81 7.71
CA ASP A 157 7.46 -5.77 6.51
C ASP A 157 6.09 -5.16 6.89
N GLY A 158 5.82 -3.93 6.43
CA GLY A 158 4.62 -3.14 6.79
C GLY A 158 3.28 -3.84 6.53
N ARG A 159 3.30 -5.00 5.87
CA ARG A 159 2.18 -5.93 5.68
C ARG A 159 1.56 -6.42 6.99
N GLN A 160 2.36 -6.69 8.02
CA GLN A 160 1.80 -7.18 9.30
C GLN A 160 1.04 -6.08 10.02
N TRP A 161 1.62 -4.88 10.12
CA TRP A 161 0.92 -3.68 10.63
C TRP A 161 -0.37 -3.42 9.84
N PHE A 162 -0.29 -3.44 8.51
CA PHE A 162 -1.45 -3.26 7.66
C PHE A 162 -2.54 -4.32 7.92
N ALA A 163 -2.17 -5.58 8.12
CA ALA A 163 -3.11 -6.63 8.46
C ALA A 163 -3.77 -6.40 9.84
N VAL A 164 -3.00 -5.98 10.84
CA VAL A 164 -3.52 -5.64 12.18
C VAL A 164 -4.51 -4.49 12.12
N PHE A 165 -4.20 -3.40 11.41
CA PHE A 165 -5.14 -2.29 11.21
C PHE A 165 -6.43 -2.74 10.49
N ARG A 166 -6.34 -3.65 9.51
CA ARG A 166 -7.52 -4.20 8.85
C ARG A 166 -8.37 -5.06 9.78
N VAL A 167 -7.76 -5.85 10.67
CA VAL A 167 -8.51 -6.58 11.71
C VAL A 167 -9.21 -5.61 12.66
N ALA A 168 -8.54 -4.53 13.07
CA ALA A 168 -9.12 -3.50 13.94
C ALA A 168 -10.31 -2.73 13.33
N LEU A 169 -10.53 -2.84 12.01
CA LEU A 169 -11.68 -2.24 11.32
C LEU A 169 -12.93 -3.14 11.33
N LYS A 170 -12.82 -4.41 11.75
CA LYS A 170 -13.98 -5.29 11.85
C LYS A 170 -14.86 -4.90 13.04
N ASP A 171 -16.18 -4.96 12.86
CA ASP A 171 -17.15 -4.63 13.90
C ASP A 171 -17.49 -5.84 14.80
N ASP A 172 -16.53 -6.72 15.04
CA ASP A 172 -16.68 -7.91 15.88
C ASP A 172 -15.81 -7.80 17.14
N SER A 173 -16.01 -8.71 18.10
CA SER A 173 -15.26 -8.69 19.36
C SER A 173 -13.74 -8.75 19.18
N VAL A 174 -13.24 -9.34 18.09
CA VAL A 174 -11.80 -9.42 17.79
C VAL A 174 -11.32 -8.05 17.32
N GLY A 175 -12.02 -7.43 16.36
CA GLY A 175 -11.70 -6.11 15.85
C GLY A 175 -11.71 -5.04 16.92
N TRP A 176 -12.71 -5.03 17.80
CA TRP A 176 -12.74 -4.13 18.97
C TRP A 176 -11.56 -4.36 19.92
N SER A 177 -11.25 -5.63 20.25
CA SER A 177 -10.11 -5.94 21.13
C SER A 177 -8.77 -5.46 20.54
N VAL A 178 -8.57 -5.63 19.23
CA VAL A 178 -7.35 -5.15 18.55
C VAL A 178 -7.32 -3.62 18.53
N ARG A 179 -8.45 -2.96 18.23
CA ARG A 179 -8.54 -1.50 18.19
C ARG A 179 -8.19 -0.88 19.54
N ASP A 180 -8.74 -1.40 20.63
CA ASP A 180 -8.52 -0.88 21.98
C ASP A 180 -7.04 -0.99 22.37
N VAL A 181 -6.40 -2.13 22.08
CA VAL A 181 -4.96 -2.32 22.32
C VAL A 181 -4.11 -1.37 21.49
N LEU A 182 -4.45 -1.13 20.23
CA LEU A 182 -3.70 -0.20 19.39
C LEU A 182 -3.83 1.24 19.87
N MET A 183 -5.01 1.65 20.34
CA MET A 183 -5.23 2.98 20.95
C MET A 183 -4.45 3.12 22.25
N GLU A 184 -4.50 2.11 23.14
CA GLU A 184 -3.71 2.07 24.38
C GLU A 184 -2.21 2.24 24.09
N LYS A 185 -1.70 1.55 23.06
CA LYS A 185 -0.28 1.62 22.67
C LYS A 185 0.09 2.94 22.02
N ALA A 186 -0.82 3.56 21.26
CA ALA A 186 -0.60 4.90 20.72
C ALA A 186 -0.45 5.93 21.85
N ASP A 187 -1.36 5.91 22.82
CA ASP A 187 -1.32 6.81 23.99
C ASP A 187 -0.04 6.58 24.82
N GLU A 188 0.39 5.32 25.01
CA GLU A 188 1.64 4.99 25.70
C GLU A 188 2.86 5.58 24.99
N LEU A 189 2.93 5.46 23.66
CA LEU A 189 4.03 6.02 22.86
C LEU A 189 4.06 7.55 22.87
N ASP A 190 2.91 8.20 22.81
CA ASP A 190 2.81 9.66 22.85
C ASP A 190 3.27 10.20 24.21
N ARG A 191 2.87 9.56 25.31
CA ARG A 191 3.35 9.91 26.65
C ARG A 191 4.86 9.75 26.80
N LEU A 192 5.42 8.65 26.30
CA LEU A 192 6.87 8.42 26.32
C LEU A 192 7.62 9.49 25.47
N ALA A 193 7.06 9.89 24.34
CA ALA A 193 7.63 10.93 23.49
C ALA A 193 7.58 12.31 24.17
N GLU A 194 6.50 12.64 24.87
CA GLU A 194 6.37 13.87 25.67
C GLU A 194 7.37 13.89 26.82
N GLU A 195 7.51 12.79 27.55
CA GLU A 195 8.51 12.66 28.62
C GLU A 195 9.95 12.83 28.09
N ALA A 196 10.27 12.22 26.94
CA ALA A 196 11.57 12.37 26.31
C ALA A 196 11.83 13.84 25.90
N ARG A 197 10.83 14.53 25.36
CA ARG A 197 10.91 15.97 25.03
C ARG A 197 11.07 16.83 26.28
N ALA A 198 10.37 16.51 27.37
CA ALA A 198 10.48 17.22 28.64
C ALA A 198 11.87 17.06 29.27
N ARG A 199 12.41 15.84 29.27
CA ARG A 199 13.78 15.54 29.75
C ARG A 199 14.84 16.23 28.89
N GLY A 200 14.62 16.34 27.58
CA GLY A 200 15.51 17.07 26.66
C GLY A 200 15.48 18.60 26.81
N LYS A 201 14.47 19.17 27.47
CA LYS A 201 14.30 20.62 27.67
C LYS A 201 14.78 21.14 29.03
N THR A 202 15.27 20.28 29.93
CA THR A 202 15.86 20.75 31.19
C THR A 202 17.10 21.61 30.89
N PRO A 203 17.13 22.92 31.25
CA PRO A 203 18.36 23.68 31.19
C PRO A 203 19.34 22.99 32.15
N ARG A 204 20.56 22.69 31.68
CA ARG A 204 21.70 22.36 32.52
C ARG A 204 21.96 23.55 33.46
N THR A 205 21.18 23.62 34.53
CA THR A 205 21.30 24.65 35.55
C THR A 205 22.45 24.24 36.44
N GLY A 206 23.58 24.89 36.22
CA GLY A 206 24.57 25.16 37.26
C GLY A 206 25.16 23.93 37.94
N GLN A 207 26.14 23.32 37.29
CA GLN A 207 27.27 22.75 38.03
C GLN A 207 28.03 23.92 38.68
N ARG A 208 27.47 24.49 39.75
CA ARG A 208 28.15 25.46 40.60
C ARG A 208 28.96 24.62 41.59
N SER A 209 30.20 24.34 41.20
CA SER A 209 31.23 23.75 42.05
C SER A 209 31.22 24.48 43.40
N LYS A 210 31.02 23.73 44.49
CA LYS A 210 31.19 24.24 45.85
C LYS A 210 32.66 24.63 46.07
N PRO A 211 32.91 25.66 46.90
CA PRO A 211 34.20 26.30 47.02
C PRO A 211 35.14 25.46 47.88
N GLY A 212 36.38 25.31 47.44
CA GLY A 212 37.43 24.66 48.18
C GLY A 212 38.78 25.04 47.59
N ALA A 213 39.31 26.18 48.04
CA ALA A 213 40.73 26.50 48.01
C ALA A 213 40.95 27.86 48.68
N ASP A 214 41.35 27.80 49.96
CA ASP A 214 42.24 28.73 50.68
C ASP A 214 42.78 27.83 51.82
N ILE A 215 43.79 26.98 51.58
CA ILE A 215 45.24 27.24 51.71
C ILE A 215 45.61 27.92 53.04
N GLU A 216 46.21 27.13 53.94
CA GLU A 216 47.50 27.51 54.56
C GLU A 216 48.62 26.98 53.68
#